data_AF-A0A8S3FVS2-F1
#
_entry.id   AF-A0A8S3FVS2-F1
#
_cell.length_a   1.000
_cell.length_b   1.000
_cell.length_c   1.000
_cell.angle_alpha   90.00
_cell.angle_beta   90.00
_cell.angle_gamma   90.00
#
_symmetry.space_group_name_H-M   'P 1'
#
loop_
_entity.id
_entity.type
_entity.pdbx_description
1 polymer ?
#
loop_
_entity_poly.entity_id
_entity_poly.type
_entity_poly.pdbx_seq_one_letter_code
_entity_poly.pdbx_strand_id
1 'polypeptide(L)'
;MPDDTRKTYILSTISNYFGIERDSLSPLVDHRSLNNFFDDAKCQLLSATRGGKHSVDLSNEIKIVEGAQYLVLFKLRPEQITLDNLYTNIFLSSMVDSPIDSLYYM
;
A
#
# COMPACT_ATOMS: atom_id res chain seq x y z
N MET A 1 13.48 -1.93 18.06
CA MET A 1 12.31 -2.76 17.69
C MET A 1 12.80 -3.66 16.56
N PRO A 2 12.63 -4.99 16.63
CA PRO A 2 13.01 -5.83 15.50
C PRO A 2 12.23 -5.34 14.27
N ASP A 3 12.93 -5.14 13.16
CA ASP A 3 12.32 -4.71 11.89
C ASP A 3 11.19 -5.68 11.53
N ASP A 4 9.93 -5.22 11.61
CA ASP A 4 8.79 -6.01 11.16
C ASP A 4 8.94 -6.22 9.65
N THR A 5 9.36 -7.42 9.26
CA THR A 5 9.65 -7.77 7.86
C THR A 5 8.43 -7.55 6.96
N ARG A 6 7.21 -7.67 7.50
CA ARG A 6 5.98 -7.38 6.75
C ARG A 6 5.93 -5.90 6.37
N LYS A 7 6.20 -5.00 7.33
CA LYS A 7 6.27 -3.55 7.09
C LYS A 7 7.39 -3.22 6.11
N THR A 8 8.57 -3.79 6.29
CA THR A 8 9.72 -3.59 5.40
C THR A 8 9.37 -3.99 3.96
N TYR A 9 8.71 -5.13 3.75
CA TYR A 9 8.28 -5.57 2.43
C TYR A 9 7.33 -4.58 1.77
N ILE A 10 6.28 -4.15 2.46
CA ILE A 10 5.28 -3.22 1.90
C ILE A 10 5.91 -1.86 1.59
N LEU A 11 6.70 -1.30 2.51
CA LEU A 11 7.36 0.00 2.30
C LEU A 11 8.41 -0.07 1.18
N SER A 12 9.17 -1.16 1.07
CA SER A 12 10.10 -1.35 -0.05
C SER A 12 9.37 -1.45 -1.38
N THR A 13 8.21 -2.12 -1.40
CA THR A 13 7.39 -2.22 -2.60
C THR A 13 6.82 -0.86 -3.03
N ILE A 14 6.34 -0.06 -2.08
CA ILE A 14 5.89 1.31 -2.31
C ILE A 14 7.03 2.20 -2.82
N SER A 15 8.20 2.12 -2.17
CA SER A 15 9.42 2.86 -2.57
C SER A 15 9.84 2.52 -3.99
N ASN A 16 9.87 1.22 -4.35
CA ASN A 16 10.21 0.76 -5.69
C ASN A 16 9.18 1.20 -6.74
N TYR A 17 7.88 1.10 -6.43
CA TYR A 17 6.82 1.47 -7.36
C TYR A 17 6.84 2.96 -7.68
N PHE A 18 6.95 3.82 -6.65
CA PHE A 18 7.00 5.26 -6.87
C PHE A 18 8.40 5.74 -7.28
N GLY A 19 9.46 4.95 -7.13
CA GLY A 19 10.83 5.42 -7.39
C GLY A 19 11.25 6.54 -6.42
N ILE A 20 10.94 6.38 -5.13
CA ILE A 20 11.35 7.30 -4.06
C ILE A 20 12.25 6.58 -3.06
N GLU A 21 13.08 7.32 -2.33
CA GLU A 21 13.98 6.74 -1.34
C GLU A 21 13.20 6.13 -0.18
N ARG A 22 13.58 4.92 0.23
CA ARG A 22 12.94 4.18 1.33
C ARG A 22 12.95 4.99 2.64
N ASP A 23 13.98 5.79 2.89
CA ASP A 23 14.10 6.56 4.13
C ASP A 23 13.06 7.70 4.21
N SER A 24 12.57 8.19 3.06
CA SER A 24 11.43 9.12 3.02
C SER A 24 10.12 8.51 3.56
N LEU A 25 10.02 7.16 3.57
CA LEU A 25 8.88 6.42 4.06
C LEU A 25 8.99 6.03 5.55
N SER A 26 10.07 6.40 6.23
CA SER A 26 10.27 6.12 7.67
C SER A 26 9.08 6.54 8.55
N PRO A 27 8.42 7.70 8.31
CA PRO A 27 7.23 8.08 9.09
C PRO A 27 6.05 7.12 8.93
N LEU A 28 6.02 6.33 7.87
CA LEU A 28 4.92 5.42 7.56
C LEU A 28 5.06 4.04 8.23
N VAL A 29 6.20 3.73 8.83
CA VAL A 29 6.45 2.43 9.49
C VAL A 29 5.39 2.13 10.54
N ASP A 30 4.99 3.13 11.33
CA ASP A 30 3.94 2.96 12.36
C ASP A 30 2.61 3.60 11.96
N HIS A 31 2.40 3.79 10.66
CA HIS A 31 1.16 4.36 10.16
C HIS A 31 -0.04 3.48 10.53
N ARG A 32 -1.10 4.10 11.03
CA ARG A 32 -2.30 3.39 11.49
C ARG A 32 -2.89 2.48 10.40
N SER A 33 -2.99 2.97 9.17
CA SER A 33 -3.56 2.18 8.08
C SER A 33 -2.69 0.98 7.68
N LEU A 34 -1.37 1.09 7.83
CA LEU A 34 -0.45 -0.02 7.58
C LEU A 34 -0.64 -1.11 8.64
N ASN A 35 -0.64 -0.74 9.92
CA ASN A 35 -0.90 -1.67 11.03
C ASN A 35 -2.28 -2.32 10.90
N ASN A 36 -3.31 -1.53 10.57
CA ASN A 36 -4.67 -2.03 10.38
C ASN A 36 -4.74 -3.04 9.22
N PHE A 37 -4.05 -2.77 8.11
CA PHE A 37 -3.96 -3.72 7.01
C PHE A 37 -3.29 -5.03 7.43
N PHE A 38 -2.29 -5.03 8.31
CA PHE A 38 -1.70 -6.28 8.77
C PHE A 38 -2.61 -7.03 9.78
N ASP A 39 -3.15 -6.31 10.77
CA ASP A 39 -3.65 -6.92 11.99
C ASP A 39 -5.19 -7.03 12.06
N ASP A 40 -5.93 -6.29 11.22
CA ASP A 40 -7.39 -6.43 11.10
C ASP A 40 -7.74 -7.35 9.92
N ALA A 41 -8.33 -8.50 10.22
CA ALA A 41 -8.81 -9.46 9.21
C ALA A 41 -9.93 -8.88 8.33
N LYS A 42 -10.68 -7.89 8.82
CA LYS A 42 -11.72 -7.18 8.05
C LYS A 42 -11.15 -6.12 7.13
N CYS A 43 -9.96 -5.60 7.44
CA CYS A 43 -9.27 -4.67 6.57
C CYS A 43 -8.68 -5.44 5.38
N GLN A 44 -9.27 -5.25 4.20
CA GLN A 44 -8.82 -5.93 2.98
C GLN A 44 -7.93 -5.08 2.09
N LEU A 45 -7.78 -3.79 2.36
CA LEU A 45 -7.18 -2.83 1.44
C LEU A 45 -6.19 -1.91 2.14
N LEU A 46 -5.09 -1.64 1.44
CA LEU A 46 -4.16 -0.54 1.72
C LEU A 46 -3.90 0.19 0.42
N SER A 47 -4.25 1.47 0.34
CA SER A 47 -3.86 2.35 -0.75
C SER A 47 -2.64 3.16 -0.32
N ALA A 48 -1.68 3.30 -1.23
CA ALA A 48 -0.59 4.24 -1.15
C ALA A 48 -0.79 5.28 -2.27
N THR A 49 -0.81 6.55 -1.89
CA THR A 49 -1.06 7.66 -2.82
C THR A 49 0.14 8.58 -2.81
N ARG A 50 0.68 8.89 -3.99
CA ARG A 50 1.75 9.89 -4.14
C ARG A 50 1.22 11.14 -4.83
N GLY A 51 1.16 12.24 -4.07
CA GLY A 51 0.87 13.58 -4.59
C GLY A 51 2.14 14.35 -4.99
N GLY A 52 1.98 15.45 -5.73
CA GLY A 52 3.05 16.23 -6.40
C GLY A 52 4.18 16.79 -5.54
N LYS A 53 4.25 16.53 -4.23
CA LYS A 53 5.34 16.91 -3.32
C LYS A 53 6.21 15.73 -2.85
N HIS A 54 6.22 14.61 -3.58
CA HIS A 54 7.00 13.40 -3.25
C HIS A 54 6.60 12.70 -1.94
N SER A 55 5.59 13.18 -1.22
CA SER A 55 5.07 12.54 -0.02
C SER A 55 4.08 11.44 -0.39
N VAL A 56 4.25 10.26 0.21
CA VAL A 56 3.29 9.16 0.14
C VAL A 56 2.40 9.18 1.36
N ASP A 57 1.09 9.03 1.13
CA ASP A 57 0.08 8.80 2.17
C ASP A 57 -0.47 7.39 2.09
N LEU A 58 -0.90 6.84 3.23
CA LEU A 58 -1.50 5.51 3.33
C LEU A 58 -2.94 5.59 3.81
N SER A 59 -3.83 4.82 3.19
CA SER A 59 -5.22 4.71 3.63
C SER A 59 -5.76 3.29 3.50
N ASN A 60 -6.78 2.94 4.28
CA ASN A 60 -7.51 1.68 4.07
C ASN A 60 -8.72 1.84 3.13
N GLU A 61 -8.79 3.00 2.47
CA GLU A 61 -9.79 3.35 1.46
C GLU A 61 -9.09 3.88 0.22
N ILE A 62 -9.72 3.82 -0.94
CA ILE A 62 -9.20 4.45 -2.16
C ILE A 62 -9.66 5.90 -2.16
N LYS A 63 -8.72 6.84 -2.05
CA LYS A 63 -8.99 8.28 -2.16
C LYS A 63 -8.48 8.80 -3.49
N ILE A 64 -9.40 9.16 -4.38
CA ILE A 64 -9.06 9.68 -5.70
C ILE A 64 -8.68 11.17 -5.57
N VAL A 65 -7.50 11.49 -6.08
CA VAL A 65 -6.82 12.77 -6.07
C VAL A 65 -6.29 12.92 -7.49
N GLU A 66 -6.75 13.98 -8.14
CA GLU A 66 -6.39 14.27 -9.52
C GLU A 66 -4.87 14.46 -9.66
N GLY A 67 -4.29 13.83 -10.68
CA GLY A 67 -2.85 13.88 -10.94
C GLY A 67 -1.97 13.14 -9.92
N ALA A 68 -2.54 12.33 -9.03
CA ALA A 68 -1.79 11.48 -8.12
C ALA A 68 -1.60 10.06 -8.68
N GLN A 69 -0.49 9.43 -8.31
CA GLN A 69 -0.23 8.02 -8.62
C GLN A 69 -0.69 7.13 -7.47
N TYR A 70 -1.20 5.95 -7.80
CA TYR A 70 -1.76 5.00 -6.84
C TYR A 70 -1.10 3.64 -6.92
N LEU A 71 -0.83 3.08 -5.75
CA LEU A 71 -0.59 1.65 -5.57
C LEU A 71 -1.61 1.13 -4.58
N VAL A 72 -2.38 0.13 -4.98
CA VAL A 72 -3.37 -0.49 -4.11
C VAL A 72 -2.97 -1.92 -3.83
N LEU A 73 -2.93 -2.27 -2.55
CA LEU A 73 -2.64 -3.59 -2.04
C LEU A 73 -3.93 -4.18 -1.48
N PHE A 74 -4.27 -5.38 -1.94
CA PHE A 74 -5.47 -6.08 -1.53
C PHE A 74 -5.12 -7.42 -0.88
N LYS A 75 -5.85 -7.78 0.17
CA LYS A 75 -5.82 -9.15 0.70
C LYS A 75 -6.67 -10.05 -0.18
N LEU A 76 -6.12 -11.20 -0.56
CA LEU A 76 -6.88 -12.22 -1.29
C LEU A 76 -7.86 -12.99 -0.37
N ARG A 77 -7.52 -13.10 0.92
CA ARG A 77 -8.31 -13.77 1.95
C ARG A 77 -8.49 -12.85 3.18
N PRO A 78 -9.67 -12.85 3.83
CA PRO A 78 -9.97 -12.01 4.99
C PRO A 78 -9.31 -12.55 6.27
N GLU A 79 -7.98 -12.47 6.34
CA GLU A 79 -7.17 -12.91 7.48
C GLU A 79 -6.10 -11.87 7.84
N GLN A 80 -5.51 -12.03 9.01
CA GLN A 80 -4.32 -11.25 9.39
C GLN A 80 -3.15 -11.64 8.49
N ILE A 81 -2.31 -10.67 8.17
CA ILE A 81 -1.10 -10.91 7.39
C ILE A 81 0.03 -11.27 8.34
N THR A 82 0.52 -12.50 8.23
CA THR A 82 1.67 -13.03 8.95
C THR A 82 2.85 -13.16 7.98
N LEU A 83 4.01 -13.62 8.47
CA LEU A 83 5.15 -13.89 7.59
C LEU A 83 4.87 -15.06 6.63
N ASP A 84 4.05 -16.02 7.03
CA ASP A 84 3.75 -17.22 6.24
C ASP A 84 2.86 -16.92 5.02
N ASN A 85 2.01 -15.89 5.12
CA ASN A 85 1.06 -15.53 4.07
C ASN A 85 1.38 -14.20 3.36
N LEU A 86 2.46 -13.50 3.75
CA LEU A 86 2.84 -12.19 3.24
C LEU A 86 2.88 -12.13 1.70
N TYR A 87 3.49 -13.15 1.07
CA TYR A 87 3.70 -13.19 -0.37
C TYR A 87 2.56 -13.87 -1.14
N THR A 88 1.67 -14.58 -0.46
CA THR A 88 0.60 -15.38 -1.08
C THR A 88 -0.79 -14.81 -0.87
N ASN A 89 -0.94 -13.88 0.07
CA ASN A 89 -2.22 -13.28 0.41
C ASN A 89 -2.32 -11.80 0.02
N ILE A 90 -1.29 -11.21 -0.57
CA ILE A 90 -1.30 -9.81 -0.99
C ILE A 90 -1.22 -9.73 -2.51
N PHE A 91 -2.21 -9.07 -3.12
CA PHE A 91 -2.21 -8.68 -4.52
C PHE A 91 -1.91 -7.19 -4.66
N LEU A 92 -1.10 -6.83 -5.66
CA LEU A 92 -0.72 -5.44 -5.92
C LEU A 92 -1.30 -4.97 -7.25
N SER A 93 -1.94 -3.81 -7.23
CA SER A 93 -2.52 -3.15 -8.40
C SER A 93 -2.00 -1.73 -8.52
N SER A 94 -1.36 -1.41 -9.63
CA SER A 94 -1.00 -0.05 -10.03
C SER A 94 -2.16 0.60 -10.77
N MET A 95 -2.57 1.81 -10.38
CA MET A 95 -3.48 2.63 -11.18
C MET A 95 -2.71 3.86 -11.66
N VAL A 96 -2.49 3.95 -12.98
CA VAL A 96 -1.58 4.93 -13.60
C VAL A 96 -2.30 6.23 -13.93
N ASP A 97 -3.57 6.16 -14.29
CA ASP A 97 -4.46 7.30 -14.53
C ASP A 97 -5.86 6.84 -14.12
N SER A 98 -6.50 7.57 -13.20
CA SER A 98 -7.87 7.39 -12.68
C SER A 98 -8.36 5.93 -12.47
N PRO A 99 -8.85 5.54 -11.28
CA PRO A 99 -9.40 4.18 -11.09
C PRO A 99 -10.49 3.80 -12.10
N ILE A 100 -11.20 4.79 -12.65
CA ILE A 100 -12.24 4.60 -13.68
C ILE A 100 -11.61 4.26 -15.03
N ASP A 101 -10.57 4.97 -15.46
CA ASP A 101 -9.88 4.69 -16.72
C ASP A 101 -9.15 3.35 -16.63
N SER A 102 -8.55 3.04 -15.48
CA SER A 102 -7.90 1.75 -15.23
C SER A 102 -8.89 0.57 -15.33
N LEU A 103 -10.15 0.73 -14.91
CA LEU A 103 -11.19 -0.30 -15.06
C LEU A 103 -11.74 -0.41 -16.49
N TYR A 104 -11.66 0.67 -17.29
CA TYR A 104 -12.12 0.68 -18.68
C TYR A 104 -11.15 -0.04 -19.63
N TYR A 105 -9.86 -0.08 -19.28
CA TYR A 105 -8.81 -0.69 -20.10
C TYR A 105 -8.32 -2.07 -19.60
N MET A 106 -9.01 -2.68 -18.62
CA MET A 106 -8.83 -4.09 -18.23
C MET A 106 -9.79 -5.01 -18.97
#